data_AF-A0A6J7T6S8-F1
#
_entry.id   AF-A0A6J7T6S8-F1
#
_cell.length_a   1.000
_cell.length_b   1.000
_cell.length_c   1.000
_cell.angle_alpha   90.00
_cell.angle_beta   90.00
_cell.angle_gamma   90.00
#
_symmetry.space_group_name_H-M   'P 1'
#
loop_
_entity.id
_entity.type
_entity.pdbx_description
1 polymer ?
#
loop_
_entity_poly.entity_id
_entity_poly.type
_entity_poly.pdbx_seq_one_letter_code
_entity_poly.pdbx_strand_id
1 'polypeptide(L)' 'MRGAFGISPHVYPRGDLLLIDDVVTTGATVSEAARALNSQGFHLLGSVTACVAQPLR' A
#
# COMPACT_ATOMS: atom_id res chain seq x y z
N MET A 1 2.57 7.92 -8.46
CA MET A 1 3.89 7.25 -8.39
C MET A 1 3.84 5.88 -9.08
N ARG A 2 3.24 5.75 -10.27
CA ARG A 2 3.02 4.44 -10.87
C ARG A 2 4.34 3.75 -11.21
N GLY A 3 4.49 2.49 -10.83
CA GLY A 3 5.71 1.69 -11.01
C GLY A 3 6.72 1.82 -9.86
N ALA A 4 6.42 2.58 -8.80
CA ALA A 4 7.37 2.73 -7.68
C ALA A 4 7.47 1.47 -6.80
N PHE A 5 6.43 0.65 -6.76
CA PHE A 5 6.43 -0.62 -6.01
C PHE A 5 6.35 -1.83 -6.95
N GLY A 6 7.09 -2.87 -6.57
CA GLY A 6 7.06 -4.21 -7.14
C GLY A 6 7.14 -5.26 -6.03
N ILE A 7 6.80 -6.50 -6.34
CA ILE A 7 6.89 -7.61 -5.39
C ILE A 7 8.22 -8.32 -5.60
N SER A 8 8.98 -8.48 -4.52
CA SER A 8 10.22 -9.24 -4.56
C SER A 8 9.93 -10.68 -4.98
N PRO A 9 10.74 -11.27 -5.87
CA PRO A 9 10.60 -12.68 -6.21
C PRO A 9 10.67 -13.54 -4.94
N HIS A 10 9.94 -14.65 -4.95
CA HIS A 10 9.85 -15.62 -3.85
C HIS A 10 9.17 -15.14 -2.56
N VAL A 11 8.50 -13.98 -2.58
CA VAL A 11 7.59 -13.59 -1.50
C VAL A 11 6.18 -14.07 -1.83
N TYR A 12 5.66 -14.98 -1.00
CA TYR A 12 4.32 -15.55 -1.13
C TYR A 12 3.52 -15.25 0.14
N PRO A 13 2.98 -14.03 0.27
CA PRO A 13 2.07 -13.71 1.35
C PRO A 13 0.90 -14.72 1.37
N ARG A 14 0.51 -15.16 2.57
CA ARG A 14 -0.62 -16.05 2.78
C ARG A 14 -1.64 -15.37 3.68
N GLY A 15 -2.91 -15.59 3.37
CA GLY A 15 -4.02 -15.00 4.12
C GLY A 15 -4.21 -13.52 3.81
N ASP A 16 -4.84 -12.83 4.75
CA ASP A 16 -5.21 -11.43 4.64
C ASP A 16 -4.01 -10.49 4.78
N LEU A 17 -4.01 -9.41 4.01
CA LEU A 17 -2.92 -8.42 4.01
C LEU A 17 -3.37 -7.06 4.51
N LEU A 18 -2.53 -6.46 5.34
CA LEU A 18 -2.63 -5.06 5.76
C LEU A 18 -1.38 -4.32 5.28
N LEU A 19 -1.59 -3.15 4.66
CA LEU A 19 -0.50 -2.20 4.44
C LEU A 19 -0.28 -1.38 5.70
N ILE A 20 0.98 -1.15 6.06
CA ILE A 20 1.36 -0.29 7.17
C ILE A 20 2.26 0.82 6.63
N ASP A 21 1.90 2.06 6.91
CA ASP A 21 2.67 3.25 6.59
C ASP A 21 2.72 4.15 7.84
N ASP A 22 3.69 5.06 7.95
CA ASP A 22 3.75 5.97 9.10
C ASP A 22 2.81 7.17 8.91
N VAL A 23 2.83 7.79 7.73
CA VAL A 23 2.00 8.93 7.38
C VAL A 23 1.39 8.81 5.99
N VAL A 24 0.07 8.93 5.93
CA VAL A 24 -0.64 9.09 4.66
C VAL A 24 -0.79 10.57 4.36
N THR A 25 -0.23 11.00 3.23
CA THR A 25 -0.44 12.35 2.69
C THR A 25 -1.59 12.35 1.68
N THR A 26 -1.28 12.31 0.39
CA THR A 26 -2.26 12.21 -0.70
C THR A 26 -2.80 10.78 -0.91
N GLY A 27 -2.25 9.80 -0.19
CA GLY A 27 -2.54 8.38 -0.40
C GLY A 27 -1.84 7.76 -1.61
N ALA A 28 -0.95 8.50 -2.30
CA ALA A 28 -0.26 8.01 -3.49
C ALA A 28 0.60 6.76 -3.22
N THR A 29 1.30 6.71 -2.07
CA THR A 29 2.13 5.58 -1.66
C THR A 29 1.29 4.33 -1.42
N VAL A 30 0.26 4.43 -0.57
CA VAL A 30 -0.68 3.34 -0.28
C VAL A 30 -1.37 2.82 -1.55
N SER A 31 -1.82 3.73 -2.42
CA SER A 31 -2.49 3.37 -3.67
C SER A 31 -1.57 2.61 -4.63
N GLU A 32 -0.30 3.01 -4.71
CA GLU A 32 0.68 2.34 -5.55
C GLU A 32 1.08 0.97 -5.00
N ALA A 33 1.22 0.84 -3.68
CA ALA A 33 1.48 -0.45 -3.04
C ALA A 33 0.31 -1.42 -3.24
N ALA A 34 -0.92 -0.93 -3.07
CA ALA A 34 -2.13 -1.69 -3.36
C ALA A 34 -2.19 -2.14 -4.83
N ARG A 35 -1.86 -1.24 -5.77
CA ARG A 35 -1.76 -1.60 -7.20
C ARG A 35 -0.74 -2.73 -7.43
N ALA A 36 0.45 -2.64 -6.83
CA ALA A 36 1.49 -3.65 -6.99
C ALA A 36 1.04 -5.02 -6.44
N LEU A 37 0.45 -5.07 -5.24
CA LEU A 37 -0.08 -6.29 -4.64
C LEU A 37 -1.25 -6.89 -5.44
N ASN A 38 -2.23 -6.06 -5.81
CA ASN A 38 -3.39 -6.50 -6.60
C ASN A 38 -2.96 -7.04 -7.97
N SER A 39 -1.91 -6.48 -8.58
CA SER A 39 -1.39 -6.98 -9.86
C SER A 39 -0.80 -8.38 -9.81
N GLN A 40 -0.52 -8.91 -8.60
CA GLN A 40 -0.05 -10.26 -8.35
C GLN A 40 -1.14 -11.17 -7.77
N GLY A 41 -2.40 -10.71 -7.72
CA GLY A 41 -3.54 -11.47 -7.21
C GLY A 41 -3.67 -11.46 -5.68
N PHE A 42 -2.92 -10.61 -4.98
CA PHE A 42 -3.07 -10.43 -3.54
C PHE A 42 -4.17 -9.42 -3.23
N HIS A 43 -4.98 -9.70 -2.20
CA HIS A 43 -6.04 -8.81 -1.75
C HIS A 43 -5.68 -8.16 -0.41
N LEU A 44 -5.83 -6.85 -0.34
CA LEU A 44 -5.66 -6.08 0.89
C LEU A 44 -6.99 -5.92 1.63
N LEU A 45 -6.96 -6.09 2.95
CA LEU A 45 -8.07 -5.70 3.82
C LEU A 45 -8.14 -4.18 3.99
N GLY A 46 -6.99 -3.51 3.95
CA GLY A 46 -6.88 -2.07 4.12
C GLY A 46 -5.47 -1.62 4.45
N SER A 47 -5.36 -0.34 4.84
CA SER A 47 -4.12 0.27 5.28
C SER A 47 -4.25 0.83 6.70
N VAL A 48 -3.21 0.65 7.50
CA VAL A 48 -3.05 1.25 8.82
C VAL A 48 -1.98 2.31 8.72
N THR A 49 -2.25 3.48 9.28
CA THR A 49 -1.29 4.60 9.33
C THR A 49 -1.31 5.23 10.71
N ALA A 50 -0.15 5.74 11.16
CA ALA A 50 -0.09 6.47 12.43
C ALA A 50 -0.66 7.89 12.26
N CYS A 51 -0.45 8.51 11.10
CA CYS A 51 -0.85 9.87 10.82
C CYS A 51 -1.54 10.00 9.46
N VAL A 52 -2.42 11.00 9.34
CA VAL A 52 -2.96 11.47 8.06
C VAL A 52 -2.72 12.97 7.95
N ALA A 53 -2.07 13.42 6.88
CA ALA A 53 -1.81 14.84 6.68
C ALA A 53 -3.11 15.59 6.39
N GLN A 54 -3.28 16.75 7.03
CA GLN A 54 -4.40 17.63 6.73
C GLN A 54 -4.11 18.42 5.45
N PRO A 55 -5.09 18.58 4.54
CA PRO A 55 -4.96 19.47 3.40
C PRO A 55 -4.64 20.89 3.87
N LEU A 56 -3.70 21.55 3.19
CA LEU A 56 -3.45 22.97 3.41
C LEU A 56 -4.69 23.74 2.94
N ARG A 57 -5.21 24.60 3.83
CA ARG A 57 -6.30 25.53 3.54
C ARG A 57 -5.76 26.78 2.88
#